data_AF-A0A316HI89-F1
#
_entry.id   AF-A0A316HI89-F1
#
_cell.length_a   1.000
_cell.length_b   1.000
_cell.length_c   1.000
_cell.angle_alpha   90.00
_cell.angle_beta   90.00
_cell.angle_gamma   90.00
#
_symmetry.space_group_name_H-M   'P 1'
#
loop_
_entity.id
_entity.type
_entity.pdbx_description
1 polymer ?
#
loop_
_entity_poly.entity_id
_entity_poly.type
_entity_poly.pdbx_seq_one_letter_code
_entity_poly.pdbx_strand_id
1 'polypeptide(L)'
;MKLDITKACADSLRAFTQNNYGIKLKSSHAHELVAAYLGYSSRAALLADESYPITKLMDAEIIILNPPILFVDHRLKTLENLPSELPSSELLAEGVYAPIIADEQFSAKIYAGFHEAGISLADGRAFENLRMMGMDPNELDWITNVNIETTESGILMTVIYDYPANAQKPLRHSSVKITLPRLAGDIGYSQPKVIPTFYHGDMTDPDFRLKHRID
;
A
#
# COMPACT_ATOMS: atom_id res chain seq x y z
N MET A 1 -21.08 10.84 -15.42
CA MET A 1 -19.97 11.81 -15.54
C MET A 1 -18.75 11.15 -14.92
N LYS A 2 -17.76 10.71 -15.71
CA LYS A 2 -16.57 10.05 -15.15
C LYS A 2 -15.78 11.13 -14.41
N LEU A 3 -15.65 11.02 -13.09
CA LEU A 3 -14.87 11.97 -12.30
C LEU A 3 -13.42 11.91 -12.81
N ASP A 4 -12.85 13.04 -13.22
CA ASP A 4 -11.42 13.12 -13.43
C ASP A 4 -10.77 13.15 -12.05
N ILE A 5 -10.40 11.95 -11.56
CA ILE A 5 -9.86 11.76 -10.22
C ILE A 5 -8.63 12.63 -9.98
N THR A 6 -7.81 12.85 -11.02
CA THR A 6 -6.59 13.67 -10.91
C THR A 6 -6.92 15.13 -10.68
N LYS A 7 -8.01 15.61 -11.28
CA LYS A 7 -8.53 16.96 -11.04
C LYS A 7 -9.14 17.07 -9.65
N ALA A 8 -9.95 16.10 -9.25
CA ALA A 8 -10.56 16.09 -7.91
C ALA A 8 -9.49 16.13 -6.81
N CYS A 9 -8.46 15.28 -6.92
CA CYS A 9 -7.31 15.29 -6.00
C CYS A 9 -6.55 16.63 -6.01
N ALA A 10 -6.35 17.24 -7.19
CA ALA A 10 -5.64 18.53 -7.28
C ALA A 10 -6.45 19.68 -6.67
N ASP A 11 -7.75 19.73 -6.92
CA ASP A 11 -8.64 20.73 -6.34
C ASP A 11 -8.73 20.54 -4.82
N SER A 12 -8.82 19.30 -4.34
CA SER A 12 -8.80 18.95 -2.92
C SER A 12 -7.50 19.37 -2.23
N LEU A 13 -6.35 19.05 -2.81
CA LEU A 13 -5.04 19.47 -2.29
C LEU A 13 -4.95 21.00 -2.16
N ARG A 14 -5.42 21.75 -3.16
CA ARG A 14 -5.40 23.23 -3.12
C ARG A 14 -6.32 23.78 -2.04
N ALA A 15 -7.51 23.20 -1.87
CA ALA A 15 -8.43 23.56 -0.81
C ALA A 15 -7.82 23.26 0.56
N PHE A 16 -7.23 22.07 0.72
CA PHE A 16 -6.55 21.64 1.94
C PHE A 16 -5.43 22.59 2.35
N THR A 17 -4.51 22.93 1.42
CA THR A 17 -3.41 23.85 1.75
C THR A 17 -3.91 25.26 2.09
N GLN A 18 -4.95 25.73 1.40
CA GLN A 18 -5.52 27.05 1.63
C GLN A 18 -6.25 27.13 2.97
N ASN A 19 -7.04 26.11 3.32
CA ASN A 19 -7.91 26.13 4.49
C ASN A 19 -7.13 25.85 5.79
N ASN A 20 -6.15 24.95 5.74
CA ASN A 20 -5.41 24.53 6.94
C ASN A 20 -4.14 25.34 7.18
N TYR A 21 -3.53 25.88 6.12
CA TYR A 21 -2.23 26.55 6.21
C TYR A 21 -2.23 27.98 5.63
N GLY A 22 -3.34 28.42 5.02
CA GLY A 22 -3.39 29.72 4.33
C GLY A 22 -2.57 29.78 3.05
N ILE A 23 -2.11 28.62 2.53
CA ILE A 23 -1.19 28.54 1.38
C ILE A 23 -1.98 28.34 0.09
N LYS A 24 -1.84 29.30 -0.83
CA LYS A 24 -2.46 29.23 -2.15
C LYS A 24 -1.57 28.46 -3.14
N LEU A 25 -1.87 27.18 -3.32
CA LEU A 25 -1.18 26.35 -4.30
C LEU A 25 -1.69 26.61 -5.73
N LYS A 26 -0.77 26.81 -6.68
CA LYS A 26 -1.09 26.95 -8.11
C LYS A 26 -1.65 25.63 -8.67
N SER A 27 -2.57 25.72 -9.63
CA SER A 27 -3.17 24.55 -10.28
C SER A 27 -2.13 23.61 -10.90
N SER A 28 -1.13 24.18 -11.57
CA SER A 28 -0.05 23.41 -12.18
C SER A 28 0.75 22.60 -11.15
N HIS A 29 1.12 23.22 -10.03
CA HIS A 29 1.84 22.55 -8.95
C HIS A 29 1.00 21.46 -8.30
N ALA A 30 -0.30 21.72 -8.07
CA ALA A 30 -1.20 20.73 -7.51
C ALA A 30 -1.28 19.46 -8.37
N HIS A 31 -1.40 19.60 -9.70
CA HIS A 31 -1.41 18.44 -10.58
C HIS A 31 -0.07 17.70 -10.64
N GLU A 32 1.06 18.42 -10.54
CA GLU A 32 2.38 17.78 -10.48
C GLU A 32 2.59 16.99 -9.18
N LEU A 33 2.15 17.55 -8.05
CA LEU A 33 2.20 16.85 -6.77
C LEU A 33 1.26 15.64 -6.77
N VAL A 34 0.01 15.80 -7.22
CA VAL A 34 -0.93 14.68 -7.36
C VAL A 34 -0.35 13.56 -8.23
N ALA A 35 0.30 13.89 -9.35
CA ALA A 35 0.97 12.87 -10.15
C ALA A 35 2.02 12.09 -9.34
N ALA A 36 2.83 12.79 -8.54
CA ALA A 36 3.81 12.16 -7.66
C ALA A 36 3.18 11.23 -6.61
N TYR A 37 2.09 11.67 -5.95
CA TYR A 37 1.36 10.82 -5.00
C TYR A 37 0.78 9.56 -5.65
N LEU A 38 0.39 9.64 -6.92
CA LEU A 38 -0.17 8.52 -7.67
C LEU A 38 0.91 7.58 -8.27
N GLY A 39 2.19 7.82 -8.01
CA GLY A 39 3.29 6.98 -8.50
C GLY A 39 4.05 7.51 -9.73
N TYR A 40 3.69 8.69 -10.23
CA TYR A 40 4.26 9.21 -11.46
C TYR A 40 5.37 10.22 -11.20
N SER A 41 6.44 10.16 -11.99
CA SER A 41 7.53 11.14 -11.90
C SER A 41 7.11 12.56 -12.27
N SER A 42 6.03 12.72 -13.04
CA SER A 42 5.47 14.00 -13.48
C SER A 42 4.02 13.88 -13.94
N ARG A 43 3.34 15.02 -14.07
CA ARG A 43 2.01 15.07 -14.72
C ARG A 43 2.09 14.59 -16.18
N ALA A 44 3.16 14.91 -16.90
CA ALA A 44 3.34 14.43 -18.27
C ALA A 44 3.46 12.90 -18.33
N ALA A 45 4.21 12.30 -17.39
CA ALA A 45 4.33 10.85 -17.27
C ALA A 45 2.98 10.19 -16.94
N LEU A 46 2.20 10.79 -16.03
CA LEU A 46 0.84 10.33 -15.74
C LEU A 46 -0.05 10.31 -16.98
N LEU A 47 0.02 11.35 -17.81
CA LEU A 47 -0.81 11.46 -19.02
C LEU A 47 -0.34 10.54 -20.16
N ALA A 48 0.94 10.17 -20.18
CA ALA A 48 1.55 9.33 -21.20
C ALA A 48 1.56 7.83 -20.84
N ASP A 49 1.16 7.46 -19.62
CA ASP A 49 1.18 6.07 -19.18
C ASP A 49 0.03 5.27 -19.82
N GLU A 50 0.40 4.38 -20.73
CA GLU A 50 -0.50 3.42 -21.37
C GLU A 50 -0.52 2.06 -20.67
N SER A 51 0.50 1.75 -19.86
CA SER A 51 0.64 0.45 -19.20
C SER A 51 -0.26 0.35 -17.97
N TYR A 52 -0.23 1.36 -17.12
CA TYR A 52 -1.01 1.42 -15.87
C TYR A 52 -1.80 2.73 -15.75
N PRO A 53 -2.61 3.09 -16.78
CA PRO A 53 -3.25 4.39 -16.83
C PRO A 53 -4.13 4.62 -15.61
N ILE A 54 -3.99 5.79 -14.97
CA ILE A 54 -4.78 6.16 -13.78
C ILE A 54 -6.30 6.10 -14.01
N THR A 55 -6.74 6.20 -15.27
CA THR A 55 -8.16 6.10 -15.64
C THR A 55 -8.80 4.73 -15.36
N LYS A 56 -7.99 3.70 -15.07
CA LYS A 56 -8.42 2.37 -14.62
C LYS A 56 -8.54 2.24 -13.11
N LEU A 57 -8.29 3.30 -12.33
CA LEU A 57 -8.37 3.23 -10.86
C LEU A 57 -9.77 2.82 -10.37
N MET A 58 -10.82 3.20 -11.09
CA MET A 58 -12.21 2.78 -10.81
C MET A 58 -12.43 1.27 -10.93
N ASP A 59 -11.60 0.59 -11.73
CA ASP A 59 -11.67 -0.84 -11.97
C ASP A 59 -10.77 -1.63 -10.98
N ALA A 60 -10.10 -0.94 -10.06
CA ALA A 60 -9.25 -1.57 -9.06
C ALA A 60 -10.08 -2.33 -8.02
N GLU A 61 -9.58 -3.47 -7.57
CA GLU A 61 -10.16 -4.21 -6.45
C GLU A 61 -9.56 -3.75 -5.12
N ILE A 62 -8.32 -3.25 -5.17
CA ILE A 62 -7.58 -2.77 -4.02
C ILE A 62 -6.94 -1.44 -4.36
N ILE A 63 -7.09 -0.46 -3.47
CA ILE A 63 -6.36 0.81 -3.51
C ILE A 63 -5.49 0.89 -2.26
N ILE A 64 -4.21 1.17 -2.43
CA ILE A 64 -3.27 1.36 -1.32
C ILE A 64 -2.75 2.79 -1.37
N LEU A 65 -3.12 3.58 -0.37
CA LEU A 65 -2.79 5.00 -0.26
C LEU A 65 -1.42 5.21 0.39
N ASN A 66 -0.40 4.53 -0.12
CA ASN A 66 0.97 4.63 0.39
C ASN A 66 1.77 5.62 -0.47
N PRO A 67 1.96 6.87 -0.02
CA PRO A 67 2.67 7.87 -0.82
C PRO A 67 4.10 7.42 -1.14
N PRO A 68 4.53 7.46 -2.41
CA PRO A 68 5.92 7.20 -2.76
C PRO A 68 6.77 8.41 -2.35
N ILE A 69 7.13 8.47 -1.07
CA ILE A 69 7.79 9.62 -0.42
C ILE A 69 8.97 10.14 -1.25
N LEU A 70 9.76 9.25 -1.86
CA LEU A 70 10.88 9.64 -2.72
C LEU A 70 10.45 10.48 -3.93
N PHE A 71 9.36 10.14 -4.61
CA PHE A 71 8.85 10.92 -5.75
C PHE A 71 8.23 12.22 -5.29
N VAL A 72 7.47 12.18 -4.19
CA VAL A 72 6.80 13.36 -3.64
C VAL A 72 7.84 14.38 -3.16
N ASP A 73 8.80 13.96 -2.34
CA ASP A 73 9.85 14.83 -1.82
C ASP A 73 10.75 15.37 -2.93
N HIS A 74 11.06 14.54 -3.94
CA HIS A 74 11.79 15.00 -5.12
C HIS A 74 11.00 16.10 -5.84
N ARG A 75 9.69 15.94 -6.03
CA ARG A 75 8.86 16.98 -6.64
C ARG A 75 8.75 18.24 -5.80
N LEU A 76 8.56 18.11 -4.48
CA LEU A 76 8.53 19.26 -3.57
C LEU A 76 9.84 20.08 -3.64
N LYS A 77 10.98 19.43 -3.91
CA LYS A 77 12.29 20.10 -4.04
C LYS A 77 12.57 20.68 -5.42
N THR A 78 12.01 20.11 -6.48
CA THR A 78 12.39 20.43 -7.87
C THR A 78 11.39 21.33 -8.60
N LEU A 79 10.16 21.46 -8.10
CA LEU A 79 9.18 22.37 -8.69
C LEU A 79 9.57 23.83 -8.41
N GLU A 80 9.85 24.57 -9.48
CA GLU A 80 10.17 25.99 -9.38
C GLU A 80 9.00 26.81 -8.82
N ASN A 81 9.32 27.80 -7.98
CA ASN A 81 8.34 28.73 -7.39
C ASN A 81 7.24 28.04 -6.56
N LEU A 82 7.55 26.88 -5.98
CA LEU A 82 6.69 26.24 -4.99
C LEU A 82 6.74 27.01 -3.66
N PRO A 83 5.62 27.20 -2.94
CA PRO A 83 5.65 27.85 -1.63
C PRO A 83 6.55 27.09 -0.64
N SER A 84 7.46 27.81 0.02
CA SER A 84 8.42 27.23 0.96
C SER A 84 7.80 26.75 2.27
N GLU A 85 6.62 27.28 2.64
CA GLU A 85 5.93 26.91 3.88
C GLU A 85 5.02 25.67 3.74
N LEU A 86 5.10 24.92 2.62
CA LEU A 86 4.28 23.72 2.47
C LEU A 86 4.55 22.70 3.60
N PRO A 87 3.50 22.05 4.13
CA PRO A 87 3.66 21.02 5.15
C PRO A 87 4.33 19.77 4.57
N SER A 88 4.65 18.81 5.44
CA SER A 88 5.31 17.55 5.04
C SER A 88 4.51 16.77 4.00
N SER A 89 5.20 15.92 3.24
CA SER A 89 4.59 15.03 2.25
C SER A 89 3.54 14.09 2.87
N GLU A 90 3.71 13.71 4.13
CA GLU A 90 2.73 12.92 4.89
C GLU A 90 1.43 13.70 5.13
N LEU A 91 1.52 14.96 5.57
CA LEU A 91 0.35 15.81 5.82
C LEU A 91 -0.38 16.18 4.53
N LEU A 92 0.37 16.46 3.46
CA LEU A 92 -0.22 16.75 2.15
C LEU A 92 -0.97 15.55 1.56
N ALA A 93 -0.63 14.31 1.95
CA ALA A 93 -1.32 13.11 1.48
C ALA A 93 -2.81 13.10 1.86
N GLU A 94 -3.16 13.66 3.03
CA GLU A 94 -4.55 13.80 3.49
C GLU A 94 -5.37 14.61 2.47
N GLY A 95 -4.87 15.77 2.08
CA GLY A 95 -5.52 16.63 1.09
C GLY A 95 -5.60 15.99 -0.30
N VAL A 96 -4.59 15.20 -0.69
CA VAL A 96 -4.55 14.54 -2.00
C VAL A 96 -5.53 13.38 -2.09
N TYR A 97 -5.56 12.51 -1.08
CA TYR A 97 -6.34 11.27 -1.13
C TYR A 97 -7.78 11.42 -0.64
N ALA A 98 -8.15 12.55 -0.02
CA ALA A 98 -9.51 12.79 0.45
C ALA A 98 -10.61 12.48 -0.59
N PRO A 99 -10.48 12.84 -1.89
CA PRO A 99 -11.48 12.48 -2.89
C PRO A 99 -11.57 10.99 -3.18
N ILE A 100 -10.46 10.24 -3.08
CA ILE A 100 -10.47 8.78 -3.28
C ILE A 100 -11.16 8.11 -2.10
N ILE A 101 -10.90 8.57 -0.88
CA ILE A 101 -11.49 8.02 0.35
C ILE A 101 -13.00 8.32 0.42
N ALA A 102 -13.42 9.50 0.00
CA ALA A 102 -14.81 9.96 0.11
C ALA A 102 -15.71 9.49 -1.05
N ASP A 103 -15.15 8.98 -2.15
CA ASP A 103 -15.93 8.61 -3.33
C ASP A 103 -16.47 7.17 -3.20
N GLU A 104 -17.76 7.08 -2.87
CA GLU A 104 -18.52 5.82 -2.76
C GLU A 104 -18.59 5.04 -4.08
N GLN A 105 -18.17 5.62 -5.21
CA GLN A 105 -18.13 4.91 -6.50
C GLN A 105 -16.97 3.91 -6.59
N PHE A 106 -15.95 4.00 -5.73
CA PHE A 106 -14.92 2.98 -5.65
C PHE A 106 -15.48 1.73 -4.97
N SER A 107 -15.60 0.63 -5.72
CA SER A 107 -15.87 -0.69 -5.14
C SER A 107 -14.64 -1.32 -4.48
N ALA A 108 -13.47 -0.68 -4.61
CA ALA A 108 -12.20 -1.18 -4.14
C ALA A 108 -12.11 -1.18 -2.60
N LYS A 109 -11.37 -2.13 -2.04
CA LYS A 109 -10.92 -2.02 -0.65
C LYS A 109 -9.77 -1.03 -0.56
N ILE A 110 -9.90 -0.04 0.30
CA ILE A 110 -8.89 1.02 0.49
C ILE A 110 -8.09 0.72 1.75
N TYR A 111 -6.76 0.73 1.63
CA TYR A 111 -5.82 0.56 2.74
C TYR A 111 -4.89 1.77 2.84
N ALA A 112 -4.48 2.13 4.07
CA ALA A 112 -3.56 3.25 4.28
C ALA A 112 -2.11 2.89 3.92
N GLY A 113 -1.76 1.60 3.90
CA GLY A 113 -0.42 1.16 3.54
C GLY A 113 -0.33 -0.34 3.24
N PHE A 114 0.80 -0.74 2.67
CA PHE A 114 1.05 -2.14 2.29
C PHE A 114 1.07 -3.10 3.49
N HIS A 115 1.54 -2.64 4.65
CA HIS A 115 1.59 -3.48 5.85
C HIS A 115 0.18 -3.89 6.30
N GLU A 116 -0.73 -2.92 6.42
CA GLU A 116 -2.13 -3.16 6.77
C GLU A 116 -2.83 -4.04 5.72
N ALA A 117 -2.63 -3.74 4.43
CA ALA A 117 -3.18 -4.53 3.34
C ALA A 117 -2.68 -5.99 3.39
N GLY A 118 -1.38 -6.19 3.62
CA GLY A 118 -0.75 -7.50 3.73
C GLY A 118 -1.40 -8.36 4.81
N ILE A 119 -1.49 -7.83 6.04
CA ILE A 119 -2.12 -8.55 7.16
C ILE A 119 -3.59 -8.87 6.86
N SER A 120 -4.37 -7.88 6.44
CA SER A 120 -5.80 -8.05 6.15
C SER A 120 -6.06 -9.12 5.09
N LEU A 121 -5.22 -9.18 4.05
CA LEU A 121 -5.33 -10.17 2.98
C LEU A 121 -4.82 -11.56 3.40
N ALA A 122 -3.87 -11.62 4.33
CA ALA A 122 -3.29 -12.86 4.81
C ALA A 122 -4.15 -13.55 5.88
N ASP A 123 -4.74 -12.81 6.82
CA ASP A 123 -5.46 -13.34 7.99
C ASP A 123 -6.58 -14.33 7.60
N GLY A 124 -7.29 -14.03 6.51
CA GLY A 124 -8.35 -14.90 6.00
C GLY A 124 -7.87 -16.29 5.59
N ARG A 125 -6.63 -16.41 5.11
CA ARG A 125 -6.03 -17.65 4.58
C ARG A 125 -5.06 -18.31 5.55
N ALA A 126 -4.30 -17.52 6.30
CA ALA A 126 -3.25 -17.98 7.21
C ALA A 126 -3.79 -18.90 8.31
N PHE A 127 -5.05 -18.71 8.68
CA PHE A 127 -5.65 -19.37 9.84
C PHE A 127 -6.81 -20.32 9.50
N GLU A 128 -7.06 -20.59 8.21
CA GLU A 128 -8.10 -21.56 7.80
C GLU A 128 -7.87 -22.92 8.47
N ASN A 129 -6.62 -23.38 8.53
CA ASN A 129 -6.27 -24.66 9.16
C ASN A 129 -6.53 -24.70 10.67
N LEU A 130 -6.19 -23.64 11.41
CA LEU A 130 -6.45 -23.56 12.85
C LEU A 130 -7.94 -23.55 13.15
N ARG A 131 -8.72 -22.80 12.37
CA ARG A 131 -10.18 -22.75 12.48
C ARG A 131 -10.81 -24.12 12.19
N MET A 132 -10.29 -24.86 11.20
CA MET A 132 -10.71 -26.25 10.93
C MET A 132 -10.39 -27.20 12.11
N MET A 133 -9.36 -26.90 12.89
CA MET A 133 -9.01 -27.63 14.12
C MET A 133 -9.73 -27.13 15.38
N GLY A 134 -10.64 -26.15 15.25
CA GLY A 134 -11.40 -25.59 16.36
C GLY A 134 -10.62 -24.64 17.27
N MET A 135 -9.46 -24.13 16.82
CA MET A 135 -8.67 -23.13 17.54
C MET A 135 -9.02 -21.72 17.06
N ASP A 136 -9.12 -20.76 17.99
CA ASP A 136 -9.23 -19.34 17.65
C ASP A 136 -7.84 -18.74 17.43
N PRO A 137 -7.52 -18.27 16.21
CA PRO A 137 -6.22 -17.67 15.91
C PRO A 137 -5.97 -16.37 16.67
N ASN A 138 -7.03 -15.67 17.10
CA ASN A 138 -6.92 -14.39 17.81
C ASN A 138 -6.51 -14.56 19.28
N GLU A 139 -6.63 -15.77 19.83
CA GLU A 139 -6.19 -16.09 21.19
C GLU A 139 -4.68 -16.37 21.27
N LEU A 140 -4.00 -16.38 20.11
CA LEU A 140 -2.58 -16.66 19.98
C LEU A 140 -1.78 -15.38 19.77
N ASP A 141 -0.69 -15.23 20.52
CA ASP A 141 0.18 -14.05 20.48
C ASP A 141 1.21 -14.18 19.34
N TRP A 142 0.79 -13.91 18.12
CA TRP A 142 1.63 -14.05 16.92
C TRP A 142 2.63 -12.90 16.76
N ILE A 143 3.88 -13.23 16.45
CA ILE A 143 4.77 -12.28 15.81
C ILE A 143 4.42 -12.25 14.32
N THR A 144 3.98 -11.09 13.84
CA THR A 144 3.64 -10.87 12.43
C THR A 144 4.68 -9.97 11.77
N ASN A 145 5.25 -10.43 10.66
CA ASN A 145 6.17 -9.62 9.84
C ASN A 145 5.65 -9.56 8.41
N VAL A 146 5.75 -8.39 7.77
CA VAL A 146 5.34 -8.18 6.38
C VAL A 146 6.54 -7.68 5.56
N ASN A 147 7.05 -8.53 4.69
CA ASN A 147 8.07 -8.16 3.72
C ASN A 147 7.40 -7.70 2.43
N ILE A 148 7.86 -6.57 1.87
CA ILE A 148 7.28 -5.95 0.68
C ILE A 148 8.36 -5.81 -0.40
N GLU A 149 8.08 -6.34 -1.58
CA GLU A 149 8.95 -6.24 -2.75
C GLU A 149 8.17 -5.60 -3.91
N THR A 150 8.70 -4.50 -4.43
CA THR A 150 8.16 -3.86 -5.64
C THR A 150 8.72 -4.55 -6.88
N THR A 151 7.83 -4.98 -7.76
CA THR A 151 8.15 -5.58 -9.07
C THR A 151 7.71 -4.63 -10.18
N GLU A 152 8.18 -4.85 -11.41
CA GLU A 152 7.75 -4.07 -12.58
C GLU A 152 6.22 -4.12 -12.78
N SER A 153 5.59 -5.25 -12.45
CA SER A 153 4.17 -5.51 -12.70
C SER A 153 3.25 -5.30 -11.49
N GLY A 154 3.78 -4.89 -10.33
CA GLY A 154 2.99 -4.83 -9.09
C GLY A 154 3.81 -5.04 -7.83
N ILE A 155 3.16 -5.56 -6.80
CA ILE A 155 3.77 -5.77 -5.47
C ILE A 155 3.70 -7.24 -5.08
N LEU A 156 4.79 -7.75 -4.52
CA LEU A 156 4.82 -9.03 -3.82
C LEU A 156 4.95 -8.74 -2.31
N MET A 157 3.96 -9.14 -1.54
CA MET A 157 4.02 -9.11 -0.08
C MET A 157 4.17 -10.53 0.46
N THR A 158 5.02 -10.70 1.47
CA THR A 158 5.15 -11.96 2.20
C THR A 158 4.86 -11.68 3.66
N VAL A 159 3.71 -12.17 4.14
CA VAL A 159 3.34 -12.12 5.56
C VAL A 159 3.84 -13.39 6.24
N ILE A 160 4.47 -13.25 7.39
CA ILE A 160 5.03 -14.35 8.18
C ILE A 160 4.39 -14.31 9.55
N TYR A 161 3.83 -15.44 9.98
CA TYR A 161 3.29 -15.63 11.33
C TYR A 161 4.22 -16.59 12.09
N ASP A 162 4.87 -16.07 13.12
CA ASP A 162 5.82 -16.77 13.98
C ASP A 162 5.31 -16.80 15.44
N TYR A 163 5.78 -17.78 16.22
CA TYR A 163 5.55 -17.82 17.67
C TYR A 163 6.54 -16.94 18.43
N PRO A 164 6.17 -16.41 19.61
CA PRO A 164 7.05 -15.54 20.39
C PRO A 164 8.27 -16.32 20.90
N ALA A 165 9.41 -15.63 21.00
CA ALA A 165 10.71 -16.25 21.27
C ALA A 165 10.81 -16.94 22.66
N ASN A 166 9.92 -16.58 23.59
CA ASN A 166 9.79 -17.21 24.90
C ASN A 166 8.96 -18.51 24.88
N ALA A 167 8.37 -18.88 23.75
CA ALA A 167 7.79 -20.19 23.57
C ALA A 167 8.89 -21.26 23.72
N GLN A 168 8.58 -22.37 24.39
CA GLN A 168 9.52 -23.48 24.60
C GLN A 168 10.18 -24.00 23.31
N LYS A 169 9.53 -23.78 22.15
CA LYS A 169 10.08 -23.99 20.81
C LYS A 169 9.57 -22.88 19.88
N PRO A 170 10.37 -21.86 19.53
CA PRO A 170 9.93 -20.82 18.60
C PRO A 170 9.88 -21.40 17.17
N LEU A 171 8.66 -21.55 16.64
CA LEU A 171 8.41 -22.12 15.31
C LEU A 171 7.83 -21.08 14.35
N ARG A 172 7.95 -21.33 13.05
CA ARG A 172 7.18 -20.60 12.02
C ARG A 172 5.88 -21.34 11.77
N HIS A 173 4.74 -20.67 11.95
CA HIS A 173 3.43 -21.28 11.76
C HIS A 173 3.05 -21.31 10.28
N SER A 174 3.09 -20.14 9.64
CA SER A 174 2.72 -20.01 8.24
C SER A 174 3.41 -18.80 7.60
N SER A 175 3.51 -18.85 6.28
CA SER A 175 3.86 -17.68 5.49
C SER A 175 2.87 -17.55 4.35
N VAL A 176 2.32 -16.36 4.15
CA VAL A 176 1.36 -16.08 3.08
C VAL A 176 2.01 -15.16 2.07
N LYS A 177 2.15 -15.64 0.83
CA LYS A 177 2.61 -14.84 -0.30
C LYS A 177 1.40 -14.21 -0.98
N ILE A 178 1.42 -12.90 -1.13
CA ILE A 178 0.37 -12.11 -1.75
C ILE A 178 0.98 -11.38 -2.95
N THR A 179 0.45 -11.64 -4.14
CA THR A 179 0.79 -10.87 -5.34
C THR A 179 -0.34 -9.89 -5.64
N LEU A 180 -0.01 -8.61 -5.76
CA LEU A 180 -0.90 -7.53 -6.16
C LEU A 180 -0.49 -7.02 -7.55
N PRO A 181 -1.16 -7.48 -8.63
CA PRO A 181 -0.84 -6.99 -9.96
C PRO A 181 -1.34 -5.55 -10.13
N ARG A 182 -0.45 -4.68 -10.58
CA ARG A 182 -0.70 -3.25 -10.78
C ARG A 182 -1.74 -3.05 -11.88
N LEU A 183 -2.65 -2.11 -11.65
CA LEU A 183 -3.71 -1.77 -12.59
C LEU A 183 -3.72 -0.28 -12.97
N ALA A 184 -3.51 0.61 -12.00
CA ALA A 184 -3.60 2.06 -12.18
C ALA A 184 -2.61 2.81 -11.28
N GLY A 185 -1.62 3.47 -11.88
CA GLY A 185 -0.52 4.11 -11.16
C GLY A 185 0.19 3.16 -10.18
N ASP A 186 0.75 3.71 -9.11
CA ASP A 186 1.34 2.92 -8.01
C ASP A 186 0.36 2.68 -6.85
N ILE A 187 -0.94 2.96 -7.05
CA ILE A 187 -1.92 2.90 -5.95
C ILE A 187 -3.05 1.91 -6.22
N GLY A 188 -3.38 1.61 -7.48
CA GLY A 188 -4.51 0.76 -7.86
C GLY A 188 -4.07 -0.62 -8.31
N TYR A 189 -4.64 -1.65 -7.69
CA TYR A 189 -4.31 -3.05 -7.91
C TYR A 189 -5.54 -3.87 -8.28
N SER A 190 -5.32 -4.87 -9.13
CA SER A 190 -6.30 -5.88 -9.48
C SER A 190 -6.42 -6.96 -8.39
N GLN A 191 -7.23 -7.99 -8.65
CA GLN A 191 -7.47 -9.09 -7.72
C GLN A 191 -6.18 -9.66 -7.11
N PRO A 192 -6.06 -9.72 -5.76
CA PRO A 192 -4.90 -10.27 -5.11
C PRO A 192 -4.81 -11.79 -5.34
N LYS A 193 -3.61 -12.28 -5.66
CA LYS A 193 -3.32 -13.71 -5.61
C LYS A 193 -2.69 -14.05 -4.28
N VAL A 194 -3.42 -14.78 -3.43
CA VAL A 194 -2.99 -15.15 -2.07
C VAL A 194 -2.67 -16.64 -2.00
N ILE A 195 -1.44 -16.97 -1.63
CA ILE A 195 -0.92 -18.34 -1.56
C ILE A 195 -0.34 -18.58 -0.16
N PRO A 196 -1.02 -19.32 0.72
CA PRO A 196 -0.47 -19.71 2.00
C PRO A 196 0.53 -20.86 1.83
N THR A 197 1.59 -20.84 2.62
CA THR A 197 2.55 -21.93 2.81
C THR A 197 2.54 -22.28 4.28
N PHE A 198 2.05 -23.48 4.59
CA PHE A 198 1.97 -24.00 5.95
C PHE A 198 3.16 -24.91 6.22
N TYR A 199 3.82 -24.69 7.34
CA TYR A 199 4.94 -25.52 7.75
C TYR A 199 4.40 -26.63 8.67
N HIS A 200 4.47 -27.89 8.23
CA HIS A 200 4.07 -29.06 9.00
C HIS A 200 5.31 -29.90 9.35
N GLY A 201 5.51 -30.23 10.61
CA GLY A 201 6.58 -31.12 11.07
C GLY A 201 7.03 -30.87 12.51
N ASP A 202 7.64 -31.87 13.13
CA ASP A 202 8.27 -31.78 14.46
C ASP A 202 9.58 -30.98 14.30
N MET A 203 9.48 -29.66 14.49
CA MET A 203 10.58 -28.70 14.28
C MET A 203 11.59 -28.71 15.44
N THR A 204 12.20 -29.85 15.72
CA THR A 204 13.40 -29.96 16.56
C THR A 204 14.69 -29.99 15.74
N ASP A 205 14.69 -29.54 14.48
CA ASP A 205 15.91 -29.35 13.70
C ASP A 205 16.46 -27.93 13.92
N PRO A 206 17.44 -27.73 14.84
CA PRO A 206 18.07 -26.43 15.08
C PRO A 206 18.79 -25.87 13.84
N ASP A 207 19.06 -26.69 12.82
CA ASP A 207 19.75 -26.24 11.61
C ASP A 207 18.80 -25.66 10.55
N PHE A 208 17.48 -25.69 10.74
CA PHE A 208 16.53 -25.20 9.73
C PHE A 208 16.66 -23.68 9.51
N ARG A 209 16.85 -22.90 10.58
CA ARG A 209 17.10 -21.44 10.49
C ARG A 209 18.44 -21.12 9.82
N LEU A 210 19.49 -21.90 10.14
CA LEU A 210 20.83 -21.78 9.55
C LEU A 210 20.86 -22.16 8.06
N LYS A 211 20.15 -23.23 7.67
CA LYS A 211 20.09 -23.69 6.26
C LYS A 211 19.37 -22.70 5.34
N HIS A 212 18.43 -21.93 5.88
CA HIS A 212 17.61 -21.01 5.08
C HIS A 212 17.96 -19.53 5.26
N ARG A 213 19.02 -19.20 6.02
CA ARG A 213 19.48 -17.82 6.28
C ARG A 213 18.33 -16.89 6.69
N ILE A 214 17.51 -17.39 7.61
CA ILE A 214 16.45 -16.62 8.22
C ILE A 214 17.01 -16.19 9.57
N ASP A 215 17.46 -14.93 9.64
CA ASP A 215 17.91 -14.27 10.86
C ASP A 215 16.74 -14.03 11.82
#